data_AF-A0A519K6N4-F1
#
_entry.id   AF-A0A519K6N4-F1
#
_cell.length_a   1.000
_cell.length_b   1.000
_cell.length_c   1.000
_cell.angle_alpha   90.00
_cell.angle_beta   90.00
_cell.angle_gamma   90.00
#
_symmetry.space_group_name_H-M   'P 1'
#
loop_
_entity.id
_entity.type
_entity.pdbx_description
1 polymer ?
#
loop_
_entity_poly.entity_id
_entity_poly.type
_entity_poly.pdbx_seq_one_letter_code
_entity_poly.pdbx_strand_id
1 'polypeptide(L)'
;MSRIRAGSGVVRHVLGLLALGLALVLGAGPAVAAETQSAPDDRARFVSITRALEADPLQPGARADRAWALSWLVEAPDVSVSVCLNALGGMDETYPYAGEVALQYMFAMAVPVIEHPDMTTDPDAQQVAGVVSALRVYRALLAGRADARSPALDALLDIEARGGLPEFIRSGPGRCSAEG
;
A
#
# COMPACT_ATOMS: atom_id res chain seq x y z
N MET A 1 -78.40 39.43 -42.37
CA MET A 1 -77.65 38.17 -42.18
C MET A 1 -76.43 38.46 -41.32
N SER A 2 -76.18 37.60 -40.33
CA SER A 2 -74.96 37.48 -39.50
C SER A 2 -74.56 38.58 -38.50
N ARG A 3 -75.05 38.36 -37.28
CA ARG A 3 -74.33 38.23 -35.98
C ARG A 3 -73.53 39.41 -35.41
N ILE A 4 -74.22 40.05 -34.47
CA ILE A 4 -73.82 40.73 -33.24
C ILE A 4 -72.58 40.12 -32.57
N ARG A 5 -71.60 40.96 -32.21
CA ARG A 5 -70.52 40.62 -31.25
C ARG A 5 -70.84 41.35 -29.94
N ALA A 6 -71.13 40.58 -28.90
CA ALA A 6 -71.45 41.06 -27.56
C ALA A 6 -70.46 40.48 -26.55
N GLY A 7 -70.27 41.21 -25.44
CA GLY A 7 -69.69 40.72 -24.19
C GLY A 7 -68.20 40.97 -24.09
N SER A 8 -67.70 42.03 -23.45
CA SER A 8 -67.82 42.40 -22.02
C SER A 8 -67.10 41.44 -21.10
N GLY A 9 -66.25 41.98 -20.22
CA GLY A 9 -65.93 41.34 -18.95
C GLY A 9 -64.45 41.24 -18.64
N VAL A 10 -63.82 42.37 -18.32
CA VAL A 10 -62.78 42.36 -17.28
C VAL A 10 -63.45 41.89 -15.99
N VAL A 11 -62.79 41.00 -15.25
CA VAL A 11 -62.74 40.89 -13.77
C VAL A 11 -62.76 39.42 -13.30
N ARG A 12 -61.76 39.13 -12.45
CA ARG A 12 -61.64 38.06 -11.43
C ARG A 12 -61.18 36.67 -11.90
N HIS A 13 -59.87 36.50 -11.72
CA HIS A 13 -59.23 35.42 -10.97
C HIS A 13 -59.88 34.04 -11.03
N VAL A 14 -59.16 33.09 -11.60
CA VAL A 14 -58.58 31.94 -10.89
C VAL A 14 -58.22 30.90 -11.95
N LEU A 15 -57.08 30.24 -11.71
CA LEU A 15 -56.59 29.01 -12.36
C LEU A 15 -55.88 29.14 -13.72
N GLY A 16 -54.62 28.69 -13.73
CA GLY A 16 -54.09 27.94 -14.86
C GLY A 16 -52.99 28.60 -15.68
N LEU A 17 -52.00 29.25 -15.05
CA LEU A 17 -50.71 29.48 -15.70
C LEU A 17 -50.08 28.11 -16.02
N LEU A 18 -50.26 27.66 -17.26
CA LEU A 18 -49.57 26.51 -17.85
C LEU A 18 -48.06 26.73 -17.75
N ALA A 19 -47.45 25.91 -16.91
CA ALA A 19 -46.05 25.96 -16.51
C ALA A 19 -45.12 25.78 -17.73
N LEU A 20 -44.54 26.90 -18.15
CA LEU A 20 -43.30 26.97 -18.91
C LEU A 20 -42.15 26.74 -17.92
N GLY A 21 -41.44 25.61 -18.02
CA GLY A 21 -40.34 25.33 -17.11
C GLY A 21 -39.73 23.95 -17.28
N LEU A 22 -39.18 23.67 -18.46
CA LEU A 22 -38.23 22.57 -18.66
C LEU A 22 -36.93 22.94 -17.93
N ALA A 23 -36.90 22.75 -16.61
CA ALA A 23 -35.68 22.85 -15.82
C ALA A 23 -34.90 21.53 -15.97
N LEU A 24 -33.98 21.52 -16.93
CA LEU A 24 -32.93 20.52 -17.05
C LEU A 24 -31.96 20.72 -15.87
N VAL A 25 -32.28 20.16 -14.71
CA VAL A 25 -31.35 20.10 -13.58
C VAL A 25 -30.30 19.06 -13.93
N LEU A 26 -29.16 19.51 -14.45
CA LEU A 26 -27.94 18.72 -14.52
C LEU A 26 -27.57 18.32 -13.09
N GLY A 27 -27.74 17.04 -12.77
CA GLY A 27 -27.20 16.45 -11.55
C GLY A 27 -25.68 16.44 -11.61
N ALA A 28 -25.05 17.53 -11.17
CA ALA A 28 -23.68 17.49 -10.70
C ALA A 28 -23.69 16.80 -9.33
N GLY A 29 -23.81 15.48 -9.32
CA GLY A 29 -23.44 14.70 -8.14
C GLY A 29 -21.96 14.97 -7.84
N PRO A 30 -21.54 14.97 -6.57
CA PRO A 30 -20.12 15.09 -6.26
C PRO A 30 -19.41 13.95 -6.99
N ALA A 31 -18.53 14.29 -7.93
CA ALA A 31 -17.56 13.35 -8.42
C ALA A 31 -16.73 12.95 -7.20
N VAL A 32 -16.94 11.74 -6.70
CA VAL A 32 -15.98 11.12 -5.78
C VAL A 32 -14.73 10.96 -6.63
N ALA A 33 -13.81 11.93 -6.55
CA ALA A 33 -12.48 11.75 -7.08
C ALA A 33 -11.93 10.52 -6.36
N ALA A 34 -11.62 9.46 -7.10
CA ALA A 34 -10.86 8.36 -6.54
C ALA A 34 -9.59 9.00 -5.96
N GLU A 35 -9.37 8.86 -4.65
CA GLU A 35 -8.14 9.34 -4.04
C GLU A 35 -7.00 8.58 -4.72
N THR A 36 -6.20 9.29 -5.51
CA THR A 36 -5.08 8.71 -6.26
C THR A 36 -3.88 8.44 -5.35
N GLN A 37 -3.97 8.80 -4.08
CA GLN A 37 -2.93 8.66 -3.09
C GLN A 37 -3.51 8.16 -1.77
N SER A 38 -2.81 7.25 -1.11
CA SER A 38 -3.11 6.81 0.26
C SER A 38 -3.05 7.98 1.25
N ALA A 39 -3.88 7.89 2.29
CA ALA A 39 -3.95 8.89 3.35
C ALA A 39 -2.60 9.07 4.06
N PRO A 40 -2.15 10.32 4.34
CA PRO A 40 -0.87 10.58 5.01
C PRO A 40 -0.72 9.89 6.37
N ASP A 41 -1.81 9.83 7.15
CA ASP A 41 -1.80 9.19 8.47
C ASP A 41 -1.60 7.68 8.38
N ASP A 42 -2.19 7.02 7.38
CA ASP A 42 -2.00 5.59 7.17
C ASP A 42 -0.58 5.29 6.68
N ARG A 43 -0.02 6.12 5.79
CA ARG A 43 1.40 6.03 5.39
C ARG A 43 2.33 6.13 6.59
N ALA A 44 2.11 7.12 7.46
CA ALA A 44 2.89 7.32 8.66
C ALA A 44 2.76 6.12 9.63
N ARG A 45 1.55 5.60 9.79
CA ARG A 45 1.28 4.40 10.59
C ARG A 45 1.99 3.16 10.03
N PHE A 46 1.98 2.97 8.71
CA PHE A 46 2.67 1.85 8.06
C PHE A 46 4.18 1.89 8.30
N VAL A 47 4.81 3.04 8.11
CA VAL A 47 6.24 3.22 8.39
C VAL A 47 6.52 2.95 9.88
N SER A 48 5.70 3.49 10.79
CA SER A 48 5.85 3.28 12.22
C SER A 48 5.76 1.80 12.61
N ILE A 49 4.77 1.07 12.09
CA ILE A 49 4.61 -0.38 12.32
C ILE A 49 5.82 -1.14 11.79
N THR A 50 6.28 -0.81 10.57
CA THR A 50 7.44 -1.45 9.95
C THR A 50 8.66 -1.32 10.85
N ARG A 51 8.95 -0.12 11.38
CA ARG A 51 10.07 0.12 12.29
C ARG A 51 9.92 -0.55 13.65
N ALA A 52 8.71 -0.57 14.21
CA ALA A 52 8.45 -1.27 15.47
C ALA A 52 8.75 -2.76 15.35
N LEU A 53 8.25 -3.40 14.28
CA LEU A 53 8.47 -4.82 14.01
C LEU A 53 9.95 -5.15 13.72
N GLU A 54 10.75 -4.23 13.16
CA GLU A 54 12.21 -4.40 13.05
C GLU A 54 12.88 -4.53 14.42
N ALA A 55 12.39 -3.80 15.42
CA ALA A 55 12.98 -3.74 16.74
C ALA A 55 12.54 -4.92 17.64
N ASP A 56 11.24 -5.23 17.66
CA ASP A 56 10.69 -6.36 18.40
C ASP A 56 9.62 -7.09 17.57
N PRO A 57 10.02 -8.08 16.74
CA PRO A 57 9.07 -8.77 15.86
C PRO A 57 7.96 -9.51 16.62
N LEU A 58 8.08 -9.72 17.93
CA LEU A 58 7.10 -10.47 18.71
C LEU A 58 6.50 -9.66 19.85
N GLN A 59 6.57 -8.33 19.75
CA GLN A 59 5.94 -7.45 20.72
C GLN A 59 4.44 -7.75 20.87
N PRO A 60 3.85 -7.45 22.04
CA PRO A 60 2.40 -7.47 22.19
C PRO A 60 1.73 -6.65 21.08
N GLY A 61 0.77 -7.25 20.36
CA GLY A 61 0.09 -6.59 19.24
C GLY A 61 0.74 -6.80 17.87
N ALA A 62 1.94 -7.37 17.76
CA ALA A 62 2.64 -7.57 16.49
C ALA A 62 1.81 -8.27 15.41
N ARG A 63 0.95 -9.23 15.81
CA ARG A 63 0.03 -9.91 14.87
C ARG A 63 -0.99 -8.95 14.27
N ALA A 64 -1.58 -8.06 15.07
CA ALA A 64 -2.55 -7.09 14.60
C ALA A 64 -1.87 -6.02 13.72
N ASP A 65 -0.67 -5.60 14.09
CA ASP A 65 0.13 -4.65 13.32
C ASP A 65 0.47 -5.21 11.93
N ARG A 66 0.97 -6.46 11.86
CA ARG A 66 1.22 -7.14 10.56
C ARG A 66 -0.05 -7.27 9.73
N ALA A 67 -1.17 -7.64 10.35
CA ALA A 67 -2.43 -7.81 9.63
C ALA A 67 -2.91 -6.47 9.03
N TRP A 68 -2.83 -5.40 9.81
CA TRP A 68 -3.18 -4.06 9.33
C TRP A 68 -2.24 -3.59 8.23
N ALA A 69 -0.92 -3.74 8.43
CA ALA A 69 0.08 -3.30 7.46
C ALA A 69 -0.03 -4.07 6.14
N LEU A 70 -0.29 -5.38 6.19
CA LEU A 70 -0.52 -6.18 5.00
C LEU A 70 -1.78 -5.77 4.25
N SER A 71 -2.90 -5.55 4.95
CA SER A 71 -4.15 -5.05 4.33
C SER A 71 -3.90 -3.72 3.63
N TRP A 72 -3.25 -2.79 4.34
CA TRP A 72 -2.95 -1.48 3.78
C TRP A 72 -2.02 -1.55 2.56
N LEU A 73 -0.97 -2.38 2.60
CA LEU A 73 -0.05 -2.54 1.46
C LEU A 73 -0.75 -3.13 0.21
N VAL A 74 -1.77 -3.97 0.41
CA VAL A 74 -2.58 -4.54 -0.68
C VAL A 74 -3.58 -3.54 -1.24
N GLU A 75 -4.11 -2.66 -0.38
CA GLU A 75 -5.22 -1.76 -0.72
C GLU A 75 -4.76 -0.35 -1.14
N ALA A 76 -3.54 0.07 -0.78
CA ALA A 76 -3.02 1.39 -1.08
C ALA A 76 -2.97 1.63 -2.61
N PRO A 77 -3.60 2.71 -3.12
CA PRO A 77 -3.73 2.93 -4.57
C PRO A 77 -2.42 3.38 -5.25
N ASP A 78 -1.44 3.84 -4.47
CA ASP A 78 -0.23 4.51 -4.93
C ASP A 78 1.07 3.86 -4.41
N VAL A 79 0.97 2.78 -3.63
CA VAL A 79 2.14 2.10 -3.06
C VAL A 79 2.16 0.66 -3.55
N SER A 80 3.20 0.32 -4.31
CA SER A 80 3.38 -1.03 -4.84
C SER A 80 4.83 -1.48 -4.66
N VAL A 81 5.00 -2.79 -4.46
CA VAL A 81 6.30 -3.44 -4.30
C VAL A 81 6.38 -4.64 -5.22
N SER A 82 7.53 -4.83 -5.87
CA SER A 82 7.77 -6.00 -6.72
C SER A 82 8.38 -7.12 -5.88
N VAL A 83 7.55 -7.96 -5.27
CA VAL A 83 7.98 -8.99 -4.31
C VAL A 83 8.76 -10.10 -5.02
N CYS A 84 9.91 -10.47 -4.46
CA CYS A 84 10.73 -11.57 -4.96
C CYS A 84 11.44 -12.28 -3.79
N LEU A 85 10.91 -13.43 -3.39
CA LEU A 85 11.40 -14.15 -2.22
C LEU A 85 12.79 -14.80 -2.43
N ASN A 86 13.29 -14.89 -3.67
CA ASN A 86 14.68 -15.30 -3.93
C ASN A 86 15.69 -14.38 -3.23
N ALA A 87 15.34 -13.10 -3.04
CA ALA A 87 16.16 -12.14 -2.31
C ALA A 87 16.40 -12.56 -0.84
N LEU A 88 15.58 -13.45 -0.28
CA LEU A 88 15.75 -14.05 1.05
C LEU A 88 16.67 -15.29 1.06
N GLY A 89 17.45 -15.51 0.01
CA GLY A 89 18.56 -16.47 0.02
C GLY A 89 18.14 -17.93 0.09
N GLY A 90 16.94 -18.26 -0.38
CA GLY A 90 16.40 -19.61 -0.30
C GLY A 90 16.01 -20.00 1.13
N MET A 91 15.57 -19.03 1.94
CA MET A 91 14.96 -19.29 3.25
C MET A 91 13.90 -20.40 3.14
N ASP A 92 14.04 -21.42 3.99
CA ASP A 92 13.10 -22.53 4.06
C ASP A 92 11.72 -22.04 4.50
N GLU A 93 10.67 -22.40 3.75
CA GLU A 93 9.29 -22.04 4.08
C GLU A 93 8.81 -22.65 5.40
N THR A 94 9.45 -23.74 5.85
CA THR A 94 9.17 -24.41 7.13
C THR A 94 9.90 -23.77 8.31
N TYR A 95 10.76 -22.77 8.07
CA TYR A 95 11.41 -22.00 9.13
C TYR A 95 10.32 -21.39 10.05
N PRO A 96 10.39 -21.57 11.39
CA PRO A 96 9.30 -21.18 12.29
C PRO A 96 8.91 -19.69 12.25
N TYR A 97 9.80 -18.82 11.75
CA TYR A 97 9.56 -17.38 11.62
C TYR A 97 9.56 -16.90 10.16
N ALA A 98 9.36 -17.80 9.20
CA ALA A 98 9.35 -17.48 7.77
C ALA A 98 8.32 -16.38 7.44
N GLY A 99 7.13 -16.45 8.05
CA GLY A 99 6.08 -15.45 7.86
C GLY A 99 6.46 -14.07 8.39
N GLU A 100 7.03 -14.00 9.59
CA GLU A 100 7.49 -12.75 10.18
C GLU A 100 8.60 -12.10 9.36
N VAL A 101 9.55 -12.89 8.88
CA VAL A 101 10.67 -12.41 8.05
C VAL A 101 10.18 -11.97 6.67
N ALA A 102 9.33 -12.76 6.01
CA ALA A 102 8.80 -12.44 4.68
C ALA A 102 7.93 -11.18 4.68
N LEU A 103 7.02 -11.05 5.67
CA LEU A 103 6.18 -9.85 5.78
C LEU A 103 7.02 -8.62 6.08
N GLN A 104 8.03 -8.73 6.94
CA GLN A 104 8.92 -7.60 7.19
C GLN A 104 9.66 -7.15 5.92
N TYR A 105 10.17 -8.12 5.16
CA TYR A 105 10.80 -7.86 3.87
C TYR A 105 9.84 -7.08 2.95
N MET A 106 8.58 -7.51 2.80
CA MET A 106 7.59 -6.81 1.99
C MET A 106 7.29 -5.39 2.51
N PHE A 107 7.17 -5.22 3.83
CA PHE A 107 6.83 -3.92 4.40
C PHE A 107 7.93 -2.89 4.19
N ALA A 108 9.19 -3.28 4.39
CA ALA A 108 10.30 -2.37 4.20
C ALA A 108 10.56 -2.00 2.74
N MET A 109 10.18 -2.84 1.77
CA MET A 109 10.21 -2.48 0.35
C MET A 109 9.32 -1.27 0.04
N ALA A 110 8.21 -1.10 0.77
CA ALA A 110 7.26 -0.01 0.56
C ALA A 110 7.71 1.31 1.21
N VAL A 111 8.61 1.28 2.20
CA VAL A 111 9.04 2.50 2.91
C VAL A 111 9.72 3.51 1.97
N PRO A 112 10.68 3.14 1.09
CA PRO A 112 11.25 4.08 0.13
C PRO A 112 10.23 4.67 -0.85
N VAL A 113 9.19 3.89 -1.21
CA VAL A 113 8.09 4.36 -2.09
C VAL A 113 7.28 5.46 -1.40
N ILE A 114 7.00 5.27 -0.11
CA ILE A 114 6.25 6.23 0.71
C ILE A 114 7.06 7.51 0.93
N GLU A 115 8.36 7.38 1.22
CA GLU A 115 9.26 8.50 1.54
C GLU A 115 9.68 9.29 0.28
N HIS A 116 9.70 8.66 -0.89
CA HIS A 116 10.16 9.26 -2.15
C HIS A 116 9.21 8.97 -3.34
N PRO A 117 7.95 9.44 -3.30
CA PRO A 117 6.93 9.10 -4.30
C PRO A 117 7.23 9.65 -5.72
N ASP A 118 8.02 10.72 -5.82
CA ASP A 118 8.38 11.36 -7.10
C ASP A 118 9.60 10.69 -7.79
N MET A 119 10.24 9.74 -7.10
CA MET A 119 11.39 9.00 -7.62
C MET A 119 10.90 7.67 -8.16
N THR A 120 11.15 7.40 -9.44
CA THR A 120 10.83 6.13 -10.08
C THR A 120 11.47 5.01 -9.24
N THR A 121 10.65 4.19 -8.61
CA THR A 121 11.09 3.24 -7.57
C THR A 121 11.95 2.15 -8.19
N ASP A 122 13.26 2.24 -7.93
CA ASP A 122 14.27 1.25 -8.29
C ASP A 122 13.92 -0.11 -7.64
N PRO A 123 13.54 -1.14 -8.44
CA PRO A 123 13.19 -2.44 -7.91
C PRO A 123 14.32 -3.06 -7.08
N ASP A 124 15.58 -2.89 -7.49
CA ASP A 124 16.73 -3.41 -6.74
C ASP A 124 16.87 -2.71 -5.38
N ALA A 125 16.61 -1.41 -5.33
CA ALA A 125 16.60 -0.66 -4.08
C ALA A 125 15.48 -1.13 -3.13
N GLN A 126 14.28 -1.42 -3.66
CA GLN A 126 13.21 -2.03 -2.88
C GLN A 126 13.66 -3.40 -2.32
N GLN A 127 14.22 -4.27 -3.17
CA GLN A 127 14.74 -5.58 -2.75
C GLN A 127 15.76 -5.44 -1.61
N VAL A 128 16.74 -4.53 -1.76
CA VAL A 128 17.77 -4.29 -0.74
C VAL A 128 17.13 -3.81 0.56
N ALA A 129 16.20 -2.85 0.50
CA ALA A 129 15.50 -2.35 1.68
C ALA A 129 14.73 -3.47 2.40
N GLY A 130 14.04 -4.33 1.65
CA GLY A 130 13.37 -5.51 2.16
C GLY A 130 14.32 -6.46 2.88
N VAL A 131 15.42 -6.85 2.23
CA VAL A 131 16.39 -7.81 2.81
C VAL A 131 17.03 -7.25 4.07
N VAL A 132 17.44 -5.98 4.06
CA VAL A 132 18.01 -5.32 5.26
C VAL A 132 17.03 -5.38 6.43
N SER A 133 15.73 -5.14 6.18
CA SER A 133 14.71 -5.18 7.23
C SER A 133 14.43 -6.60 7.73
N ALA A 134 14.34 -7.58 6.84
CA ALA A 134 14.26 -8.99 7.20
C ALA A 134 15.44 -9.42 8.09
N LEU A 135 16.66 -8.96 7.78
CA LEU A 135 17.84 -9.25 8.60
C LEU A 135 17.82 -8.54 9.96
N ARG A 136 17.17 -7.37 10.09
CA ARG A 136 16.92 -6.75 11.41
C ARG A 136 15.97 -7.59 12.26
N VAL A 137 14.85 -8.04 11.68
CA VAL A 137 13.93 -8.96 12.35
C VAL A 137 14.64 -10.25 12.74
N TYR A 138 15.42 -10.84 11.84
CA TYR A 138 16.19 -12.05 12.13
C TYR A 138 17.13 -11.86 13.34
N ARG A 139 17.89 -10.77 13.39
CA ARG A 139 18.75 -10.44 14.54
C ARG A 139 17.94 -10.29 15.83
N ALA A 140 16.79 -9.62 15.79
CA ALA A 140 15.93 -9.44 16.96
C ALA A 140 15.39 -10.79 17.46
N LEU A 141 14.98 -11.69 16.55
CA LEU A 141 14.58 -13.05 16.88
C LEU A 141 15.72 -13.83 17.55
N LEU A 142 16.93 -13.78 16.99
CA LEU A 142 18.11 -14.46 17.54
C LEU A 142 18.50 -13.96 18.94
N ALA A 143 18.35 -12.66 19.21
CA ALA A 143 18.66 -12.07 20.50
C ALA A 143 17.77 -12.62 21.63
N GLY A 144 16.50 -12.91 21.32
CA GLY A 144 15.57 -13.51 22.27
C GLY A 144 15.57 -15.05 22.28
N ARG A 145 16.02 -15.68 21.19
CA ARG A 145 15.87 -17.12 20.95
C ARG A 145 16.98 -17.69 20.06
N ALA A 146 17.93 -18.38 20.68
CA ALA A 146 19.07 -18.97 19.97
C ALA A 146 18.69 -20.11 19.00
N ASP A 147 17.51 -20.72 19.17
CA ASP A 147 16.94 -21.75 18.30
C ASP A 147 16.22 -21.17 17.07
N ALA A 148 16.04 -19.85 16.99
CA ALA A 148 15.47 -19.17 15.84
C ALA A 148 16.44 -19.09 14.64
N ARG A 149 17.50 -19.91 14.58
CA ARG A 149 18.50 -19.85 13.51
C ARG A 149 17.98 -20.37 12.17
N SER A 150 18.45 -19.74 11.10
CA SER A 150 18.20 -20.11 9.71
C SER A 150 19.51 -20.03 8.93
N PRO A 151 20.01 -21.15 8.35
CA PRO A 151 21.25 -21.14 7.57
C PRO A 151 21.23 -20.15 6.39
N ALA A 152 20.08 -19.98 5.75
CA ALA A 152 19.91 -19.04 4.64
C ALA A 152 20.07 -17.58 5.12
N LEU A 153 19.44 -17.23 6.25
CA LEU A 153 19.51 -15.88 6.80
C LEU A 153 20.89 -15.61 7.44
N ASP A 154 21.55 -16.61 8.01
CA ASP A 154 22.95 -16.51 8.46
C ASP A 154 23.88 -16.19 7.29
N ALA A 155 23.72 -16.87 6.14
CA ALA A 155 24.51 -16.57 4.94
C ALA A 155 24.25 -15.15 4.41
N LEU A 156 23.01 -14.65 4.51
CA LEU A 156 22.68 -13.27 4.16
C LEU A 156 23.27 -12.25 5.13
N LEU A 157 23.35 -12.54 6.43
CA LEU A 157 24.08 -11.69 7.39
C LEU A 157 25.56 -11.56 7.01
N ASP A 158 26.19 -12.65 6.59
CA ASP A 158 27.58 -12.63 6.11
C ASP A 158 27.74 -11.80 4.83
N ILE A 159 26.73 -11.81 3.94
CA ILE A 159 26.70 -10.96 2.73
C ILE A 159 26.54 -9.49 3.10
N GLU A 160 25.64 -9.17 4.03
CA GLU A 160 25.42 -7.80 4.51
C GLU A 160 26.67 -7.23 5.18
N ALA A 161 27.35 -8.01 6.04
CA ALA A 161 28.54 -7.59 6.76
C ALA A 161 29.70 -7.14 5.85
N ARG A 162 29.75 -7.67 4.61
CA ARG A 162 30.73 -7.29 3.59
C ARG A 162 30.20 -6.27 2.56
N GLY A 163 29.00 -5.72 2.77
CA GLY A 163 28.36 -4.77 1.86
C GLY A 163 27.87 -5.38 0.53
N GLY A 164 27.71 -6.70 0.47
CA GLY A 164 27.45 -7.42 -0.78
C GLY A 164 25.98 -7.57 -1.18
N LEU A 165 25.03 -7.08 -0.39
CA LEU A 165 23.59 -7.24 -0.67
C LEU A 165 23.17 -6.71 -2.06
N PRO A 166 23.61 -5.50 -2.50
CA PRO A 166 23.23 -5.01 -3.82
C PRO A 166 23.73 -5.88 -4.98
N GLU A 167 24.88 -6.55 -4.84
CA GLU A 167 25.39 -7.48 -5.87
C GLU A 167 24.67 -8.82 -5.82
N PHE A 168 24.41 -9.32 -4.60
CA PHE A 168 23.63 -10.54 -4.38
C PHE A 168 22.24 -10.47 -5.03
N ILE A 169 21.59 -9.30 -4.95
CA ILE A 169 20.28 -9.02 -5.55
C ILE A 169 20.36 -8.78 -7.07
N ARG A 170 21.38 -8.09 -7.58
CA ARG A 170 21.43 -7.74 -9.01
C ARG A 170 21.91 -8.88 -9.90
N SER A 171 22.92 -9.61 -9.45
CA SER A 171 23.64 -10.58 -10.29
C SER A 171 23.92 -11.91 -9.59
N GLY A 172 23.53 -12.04 -8.32
CA GLY A 172 23.78 -13.23 -7.51
C GLY A 172 22.62 -14.23 -7.48
N PRO A 173 22.70 -15.22 -6.58
CA PRO A 173 21.62 -16.18 -6.33
C PRO A 173 20.32 -15.53 -5.84
N GLY A 174 20.42 -14.33 -5.25
CA GLY A 174 19.27 -13.53 -4.83
C GLY A 174 18.58 -12.79 -5.96
N ARG A 175 19.01 -12.97 -7.22
CA ARG A 175 18.45 -12.19 -8.31
C ARG A 175 16.97 -12.45 -8.51
N CYS A 176 16.29 -11.35 -8.76
CA CYS A 176 14.90 -11.29 -9.16
C CYS A 176 14.90 -10.98 -10.64
N SER A 177 14.39 -11.91 -11.46
CA SER A 177 14.17 -11.58 -12.86
C SER A 177 13.19 -10.42 -12.91
N ALA A 178 13.51 -9.37 -13.66
CA ALA A 178 12.52 -8.40 -14.06
C ALA A 178 11.53 -9.15 -14.97
N GLU A 179 10.46 -9.69 -14.40
CA GLU A 179 9.30 -10.04 -15.20
C GLU A 179 8.70 -8.70 -15.66
N GLY A 180 8.89 -8.41 -16.95
CA GLY A 180 8.41 -7.20 -17.61
C GLY A 180 6.91 -7.18 -17.80
#